data_AF-A0A962QIY3-F1
#
_entry.id   AF-A0A962QIY3-F1
#
_cell.length_a   1.000
_cell.length_b   1.000
_cell.length_c   1.000
_cell.angle_alpha   90.00
_cell.angle_beta   90.00
_cell.angle_gamma   90.00
#
_symmetry.space_group_name_H-M   'P 1'
#
loop_
_entity.id
_entity.type
_entity.pdbx_description
1 polymer ?
#
loop_
_entity_poly.entity_id
_entity_poly.type
_entity_poly.pdbx_seq_one_letter_code
_entity_poly.pdbx_strand_id
1 'polypeptide(L)' 'MSILIYLIPIALFLGLLGLAAFIWSLKSGQYDDLDGAAQRILFDEEKTLTQDHDIPHS' A
#
# COMPACT_ATOMS: atom_id res chain seq x y z
N MET A 1 -44.57 11.96 5.30
CA MET A 1 -43.16 12.40 5.44
C MET A 1 -42.30 11.43 4.66
N SER A 2 -41.50 11.93 3.71
CA SER A 2 -40.76 11.08 2.76
C SER A 2 -39.40 10.69 3.33
N ILE A 3 -39.09 9.39 3.37
CA ILE A 3 -37.82 8.84 3.89
C ILE A 3 -36.58 9.41 3.17
N LEU A 4 -36.76 9.89 1.94
CA LEU A 4 -35.73 10.52 1.12
C LEU A 4 -35.06 11.72 1.83
N ILE A 5 -35.79 12.43 2.68
CA ILE A 5 -35.25 13.59 3.41
C ILE A 5 -34.13 13.20 4.38
N TYR A 6 -34.13 11.94 4.84
CA TYR A 6 -33.07 11.38 5.69
C TYR A 6 -32.03 10.61 4.89
N LEU A 7 -32.43 9.86 3.86
CA LEU A 7 -31.49 9.07 3.05
C LEU A 7 -30.49 9.93 2.28
N ILE A 8 -30.93 11.06 1.71
CA ILE A 8 -30.05 11.94 0.93
C ILE A 8 -28.88 12.47 1.78
N PRO A 9 -29.10 13.12 2.95
CA PRO A 9 -27.99 13.61 3.76
C PRO A 9 -27.11 12.48 4.31
N ILE A 10 -27.69 11.33 4.67
CA ILE A 10 -26.91 10.17 5.14
C ILE A 10 -25.99 9.65 4.03
N ALA A 11 -26.50 9.48 2.81
CA ALA A 11 -25.71 9.00 1.68
C ALA A 11 -24.58 9.98 1.32
N LEU A 12 -24.87 11.29 1.32
CA LEU A 12 -23.86 12.32 1.08
C LEU A 12 -22.77 12.31 2.18
N PHE A 13 -23.17 12.18 3.45
CA PHE A 13 -22.25 12.12 4.57
C PHE A 13 -21.34 10.88 4.49
N LEU A 14 -21.91 9.71 4.19
CA LEU A 14 -21.14 8.47 4.00
C LEU A 14 -20.19 8.57 2.80
N GLY A 15 -20.65 9.16 1.69
CA GLY A 15 -19.80 9.42 0.53
C GLY A 15 -18.63 10.35 0.83
N LEU A 16 -18.88 11.43 1.59
CA LEU A 16 -17.84 12.38 2.00
C LEU A 16 -16.83 11.73 2.96
N LEU A 17 -17.30 10.94 3.92
CA LEU A 17 -16.46 10.15 4.82
C LEU A 17 -15.55 9.18 4.06
N GLY A 18 -16.12 8.43 3.12
CA GLY A 18 -15.37 7.50 2.27
C GLY A 18 -14.31 8.22 1.43
N LEU A 19 -14.67 9.34 0.81
CA LEU A 19 -13.75 10.15 0.03
C LEU A 19 -12.60 10.72 0.88
N ALA A 20 -12.91 11.23 2.08
CA ALA A 20 -11.92 11.74 3.01
C ALA A 20 -10.95 10.64 3.48
N ALA A 21 -11.48 9.45 3.82
CA ALA A 21 -10.68 8.29 4.19
C ALA A 21 -9.77 7.83 3.03
N PHE A 22 -10.29 7.83 1.80
CA PHE A 22 -9.52 7.47 0.61
C PHE A 22 -8.36 8.45 0.36
N ILE A 23 -8.63 9.76 0.40
CA ILE A 23 -7.58 10.79 0.24
C ILE A 23 -6.54 10.69 1.37
N TRP A 24 -6.99 10.45 2.60
CA TRP A 24 -6.09 10.22 3.72
C TRP A 24 -5.20 9.00 3.48
N SER A 25 -5.74 7.89 3.00
CA SER A 25 -4.97 6.68 2.67
C SER A 25 -3.90 6.93 1.62
N LEU A 26 -4.22 7.71 0.57
CA LEU A 26 -3.23 8.10 -0.44
C LEU A 26 -2.12 8.97 0.14
N LYS A 27 -2.46 9.90 1.04
CA LYS A 27 -1.49 10.83 1.64
C LYS A 27 -0.63 10.18 2.74
N SER A 28 -1.12 9.12 3.38
CA SER A 28 -0.41 8.42 4.46
C SER A 28 0.85 7.66 4.01
N GLY A 29 1.24 7.74 2.72
CA GLY A 29 2.56 7.28 2.26
C GLY A 29 2.79 5.77 2.32
N GLN A 30 1.75 4.96 2.64
CA GLN A 30 1.86 3.50 2.66
C GLN A 30 2.18 2.88 1.29
N TYR A 31 2.08 3.65 0.21
CA TYR A 31 2.55 3.23 -1.12
C TYR A 31 4.08 3.22 -1.23
N ASP A 32 4.78 4.13 -0.54
CA ASP A 32 6.24 4.27 -0.64
C ASP A 32 6.96 3.06 0.00
N ASP A 33 6.37 2.48 1.06
CA ASP A 33 6.85 1.25 1.69
C ASP A 33 6.64 0.00 0.81
N LEU A 34 5.54 -0.04 0.03
CA LEU A 34 5.29 -1.11 -0.94
C LEU A 34 6.24 -1.05 -2.14
N ASP A 35 6.52 0.14 -2.66
CA ASP A 35 7.50 0.35 -3.74
C ASP A 35 8.92 -0.04 -3.28
N GLY A 36 9.30 0.31 -2.04
CA GLY A 36 10.55 -0.12 -1.42
C GLY A 36 10.66 -1.64 -1.22
N ALA A 37 9.55 -2.31 -0.87
CA ALA A 37 9.51 -3.77 -0.74
C ALA A 37 9.65 -4.49 -2.09
N ALA A 38 9.00 -3.98 -3.14
CA ALA A 38 9.14 -4.49 -4.51
C ALA A 38 10.57 -4.31 -5.05
N GLN A 39 11.24 -3.22 -4.69
CA GLN A 39 12.64 -3.00 -5.02
C GLN A 39 13.58 -4.03 -4.39
N ARG A 40 13.36 -4.38 -3.12
CA ARG A 40 14.18 -5.41 -2.44
C ARG A 40 14.01 -6.79 -3.08
N ILE A 41 12.78 -7.25 -3.32
CA ILE A 41 12.55 -8.62 -3.80
C ILE A 41 13.16 -8.85 -5.20
N LEU A 42 13.18 -7.82 -6.06
CA LEU A 42 13.76 -7.90 -7.40
C LEU A 42 15.30 -7.98 -7.39
N PHE A 43 15.95 -7.42 -6.38
CA PHE A 43 17.41 -7.36 -6.29
C PHE A 43 18.03 -8.37 -5.30
N ASP A 44 17.24 -8.94 -4.38
CA ASP A 44 17.74 -9.93 -3.41
C ASP A 44 18.06 -11.29 -4.06
N GLU A 45 17.44 -11.61 -5.20
CA GLU A 45 17.70 -12.87 -5.93
C GLU A 45 19.10 -12.91 -6.58
N GLU A 46 19.71 -11.75 -6.89
CA GLU A 46 21.02 -11.69 -7.54
C GLU A 46 22.18 -11.93 -6.55
N LYS A 47 22.01 -11.53 -5.29
CA LYS A 47 23.09 -11.55 -4.29
C LYS A 47 23.43 -12.96 -3.78
N THR A 48 22.51 -13.92 -3.90
CA THR A 48 22.70 -15.27 -3.35
C THR A 48 23.57 -16.17 -4.24
N LEU A 49 23.77 -15.82 -5.52
CA LEU A 49 24.48 -16.67 -6.48
C LEU A 49 26.00 -16.48 -6.54
N THR A 50 26.56 -15.56 -5.76
CA THR A 50 28.01 -15.24 -5.81
C THR A 50 28.78 -15.54 -4.53
N GLN A 51 28.14 -16.07 -3.48
CA GLN A 51 28.76 -16.31 -2.17
C GLN A 51 28.87 -17.81 -1.80
N ASP A 52 29.34 -18.65 -2.73
CA ASP A 52 29.67 -20.06 -2.41
C ASP A 52 30.96 -20.59 -3.08
N HIS A 53 31.76 -19.75 -3.74
CA HIS A 53 32.98 -20.19 -4.44
C HIS A 53 34.31 -19.75 -3.78
N ASP A 54 34.27 -19.21 -2.56
CA ASP A 54 35.47 -18.86 -1.78
C ASP A 54 35.67 -19.79 -0.57
N ILE A 55 35.46 -21.11 -0.74
CA ILE A 55 35.98 -22.11 0.20
C ILE A 55 37.48 -22.25 -0.10
N PRO A 56 38.40 -21.83 0.79
CA PRO A 56 39.80 -22.15 0.62
C PRO A 56 39.96 -23.65 0.86
N HIS A 57 40.08 -24.42 -0.21
CA HIS A 57 40.59 -25.78 -0.14
C HIS A 57 42.07 -25.68 0.23
N SER A 58 42.36 -25.83 1.53
CA SER A 58 43.69 -26.05 2.11
C SER A 58 44.33 -27.33 1.57
#